data_AF-A0A931C998-F1
#
_entry.id   AF-A0A931C998-F1
#
_cell.length_a   1.000
_cell.length_b   1.000
_cell.length_c   1.000
_cell.angle_alpha   90.00
_cell.angle_beta   90.00
_cell.angle_gamma   90.00
#
_symmetry.space_group_name_H-M   'P 1'
#
loop_
_entity.id
_entity.type
_entity.pdbx_description
1 polymer ?
#
loop_
_entity_poly.entity_id
_entity_poly.type
_entity_poly.pdbx_seq_one_letter_code
_entity_poly.pdbx_strand_id
1 'polypeptide(L)' 'MPSHEHDGFALRLERFDELTANKGWKTDQQRAAGLGISHTTLGRIRRGITKPGTRFIASATTALDVSVEDLFTPTEAA' A
#
# COMPACT_ATOMS: atom_id res chain seq x y z
N MET A 1 22.91 -16.13 7.83
CA MET A 1 22.23 -14.86 7.51
C MET A 1 20.85 -15.23 6.99
N PRO A 2 19.76 -15.13 7.77
CA PRO A 2 18.45 -15.40 7.20
C PRO A 2 18.14 -14.25 6.23
N SER A 3 18.17 -14.57 4.93
CA SER A 3 17.51 -13.78 3.91
C SER A 3 16.06 -13.68 4.34
N HIS A 4 15.61 -12.48 4.71
CA HIS A 4 14.19 -12.21 4.85
C HIS A 4 13.59 -12.35 3.45
N GLU A 5 13.13 -13.57 3.14
CA GLU A 5 12.17 -13.81 2.09
C GLU A 5 10.99 -12.90 2.41
N HIS A 6 10.90 -11.78 1.68
CA HIS A 6 9.79 -10.88 1.81
C HIS A 6 8.58 -11.63 1.26
N ASP A 7 7.87 -12.31 2.16
CA ASP A 7 6.47 -12.69 1.99
C ASP A 7 5.77 -11.45 1.41
N GLY A 8 5.38 -11.55 0.14
CA GLY A 8 4.98 -10.38 -0.61
C GLY A 8 3.64 -9.93 -0.09
N PHE A 9 3.40 -8.63 0.08
CA PHE A 9 2.06 -8.12 0.29
C PHE A 9 1.51 -7.58 -1.04
N ALA A 10 0.24 -7.81 -1.33
CA ALA A 10 -0.47 -7.15 -2.43
C ALA A 10 -1.42 -6.10 -1.83
N LEU A 11 -1.38 -4.89 -2.38
CA LEU A 11 -2.29 -3.83 -1.96
C LEU A 11 -3.72 -4.15 -2.43
N ARG A 12 -4.68 -4.17 -1.52
CA ARG A 12 -6.10 -4.28 -1.88
C ARG A 12 -6.57 -2.95 -2.46
N LEU A 13 -6.59 -2.85 -3.78
CA LEU A 13 -6.87 -1.59 -4.48
C LEU A 13 -8.24 -1.02 -4.17
N GLU A 14 -9.28 -1.86 -4.12
CA GLU A 14 -10.63 -1.43 -3.75
C GLU A 14 -10.66 -0.86 -2.34
N ARG A 15 -10.12 -1.61 -1.37
CA ARG A 15 -10.10 -1.18 0.03
C ARG A 15 -9.29 0.09 0.25
N PHE A 16 -8.15 0.19 -0.43
CA PHE A 16 -7.34 1.39 -0.45
C PHE A 16 -8.10 2.58 -1.06
N ASP A 17 -8.83 2.38 -2.17
CA ASP A 17 -9.63 3.46 -2.77
C ASP A 17 -10.74 3.92 -1.81
N GLU A 18 -11.44 3.00 -1.16
CA GLU A 18 -12.46 3.32 -0.15
C GLU A 18 -11.88 4.14 1.02
N LEU A 19 -10.80 3.68 1.62
CA LEU A 19 -10.18 4.35 2.78
C LEU A 19 -9.64 5.73 2.40
N THR A 20 -9.00 5.84 1.25
CA THR A 20 -8.50 7.13 0.77
C THR A 20 -9.63 8.09 0.38
N ALA A 21 -10.73 7.58 -0.19
CA ALA A 21 -11.93 8.36 -0.48
C ALA A 21 -12.61 8.85 0.80
N ASN A 22 -12.74 7.99 1.82
CA ASN A 22 -13.28 8.34 3.14
C ASN A 22 -12.44 9.42 3.83
N LYS A 23 -11.12 9.42 3.62
CA LYS A 23 -10.22 10.46 4.11
C LYS A 23 -10.26 11.77 3.32
N GLY A 24 -11.00 11.81 2.21
CA GLY A 24 -11.11 12.97 1.33
C GLY A 24 -9.99 13.09 0.29
N TRP A 25 -9.18 12.05 0.07
CA TRP A 25 -8.14 12.05 -0.95
C TRP A 25 -8.70 11.63 -2.31
N LYS A 26 -9.11 12.62 -3.08
CA LYS A 26 -9.78 12.43 -4.38
C LYS A 26 -8.81 12.21 -5.54
N THR A 27 -7.55 12.61 -5.39
CA THR A 27 -6.53 12.48 -6.45
C THR A 27 -5.39 11.55 -6.04
N ASP A 28 -4.82 10.85 -7.01
CA ASP A 28 -3.63 10.02 -6.80
C ASP A 28 -2.45 10.79 -6.20
N GLN A 29 -2.32 12.08 -6.53
CA GLN A 29 -1.31 12.94 -5.93
C GLN A 29 -1.57 13.18 -4.43
N GLN A 30 -2.82 13.43 -4.03
CA GLN A 30 -3.18 13.58 -2.62
C GLN A 30 -2.99 12.28 -1.85
N ARG A 31 -3.37 11.15 -2.45
CA ARG A 31 -3.15 9.81 -1.87
C ARG A 31 -1.66 9.56 -1.65
N ALA A 32 -0.84 9.78 -2.68
CA ALA A 32 0.60 9.60 -2.60
C ALA A 32 1.24 10.54 -1.56
N ALA A 33 0.86 11.82 -1.54
CA ALA A 33 1.33 12.79 -0.56
C ALA A 33 0.93 12.43 0.87
N GLY A 34 -0.32 12.00 1.07
CA GLY A 34 -0.85 11.57 2.37
C GLY A 34 -0.19 10.30 2.91
N LEU A 35 0.36 9.47 2.03
CA LEU A 35 1.14 8.27 2.36
C LEU A 35 2.65 8.55 2.47
N GLY A 36 3.09 9.76 2.15
CA GLY A 36 4.51 10.11 2.12
C GLY A 36 5.31 9.38 1.04
N ILE A 37 4.67 9.03 -0.08
CA ILE A 37 5.32 8.36 -1.22
C ILE A 37 5.15 9.13 -2.53
N SER A 38 5.99 8.81 -3.52
CA SER A 38 5.86 9.38 -4.86
C SER A 38 4.67 8.78 -5.61
N HIS A 39 3.96 9.61 -6.40
CA HIS A 39 2.87 9.16 -7.26
C HIS A 39 3.30 8.00 -8.18
N THR A 40 4.53 8.04 -8.70
CA THR A 40 5.09 6.99 -9.55
C THR A 40 5.20 5.65 -8.82
N THR A 41 5.58 5.67 -7.55
CA THR A 41 5.64 4.48 -6.69
C THR A 41 4.25 3.92 -6.46
N LEU A 42 3.28 4.80 -6.14
CA LEU A 42 1.88 4.40 -5.99
C LEU A 42 1.36 3.74 -7.27
N GLY A 43 1.60 4.36 -8.44
CA GLY A 43 1.18 3.82 -9.74
C GLY A 43 1.81 2.46 -10.06
N ARG A 44 3.07 2.23 -9.72
CA ARG A 44 3.73 0.91 -9.89
C ARG A 44 3.15 -0.16 -8.97
N ILE A 45 2.82 0.20 -7.72
CA ILE A 45 2.15 -0.70 -6.78
C ILE A 45 0.73 -1.02 -7.26
N ARG A 46 -0.03 -0.01 -7.70
CA ARG A 46 -1.39 -0.20 -8.24
C ARG A 46 -1.42 -1.10 -9.48
N ARG A 47 -0.38 -1.05 -10.31
CA ARG A 47 -0.24 -1.90 -11.50
C ARG A 47 0.33 -3.29 -11.21
N GLY A 48 0.66 -3.60 -9.95
CA GLY A 48 1.32 -4.87 -9.59
C GLY A 48 2.76 -5.00 -10.10
N ILE A 49 3.37 -3.93 -10.61
CA ILE A 49 4.75 -3.92 -11.13
C ILE A 49 5.76 -3.94 -9.98
N THR A 50 5.41 -3.34 -8.85
CA THR A 50 6.27 -3.24 -7.67
C THR A 50 5.50 -3.71 -6.45
N LYS A 51 6.10 -4.61 -5.67
CA LYS A 51 5.53 -5.05 -4.40
C LYS A 51 5.65 -3.92 -3.36
N PRO A 52 4.61 -3.63 -2.57
CA PRO A 52 4.67 -2.72 -1.44
C PRO A 52 5.72 -3.22 -0.43
N GLY A 53 6.75 -2.41 -0.18
CA GLY A 53 7.75 -2.71 0.85
C GLY A 53 7.25 -2.38 2.25
N THR A 54 7.94 -2.87 3.27
CA THR A 54 7.62 -2.65 4.70
C THR A 54 7.40 -1.17 5.04
N ARG A 55 8.19 -0.28 4.44
CA ARG A 55 8.05 1.18 4.63
C ARG A 55 6.74 1.73 4.05
N PHE A 56 6.30 1.22 2.89
CA PHE A 56 5.00 1.60 2.32
C PHE A 56 3.86 1.08 3.17
N ILE A 57 3.95 -0.17 3.61
CA ILE A 57 2.94 -0.80 4.47
C ILE A 57 2.77 0.02 5.75
N ALA A 58 3.86 0.30 6.46
CA ALA A 58 3.83 1.09 7.69
C ALA A 58 3.29 2.51 7.48
N SER A 59 3.71 3.20 6.41
CA SER A 59 3.15 4.52 6.06
C SER A 59 1.66 4.45 5.76
N ALA A 60 1.22 3.42 5.04
CA ALA A 60 -0.17 3.29 4.62
C ALA A 60 -1.10 2.93 5.79
N THR A 61 -0.70 1.99 6.64
CA THR A 61 -1.47 1.64 7.85
C THR A 61 -1.52 2.81 8.84
N THR A 62 -0.41 3.53 9.01
CA THR A 62 -0.38 4.72 9.89
C THR A 62 -1.23 5.85 9.33
N ALA A 63 -1.13 6.12 8.03
CA ALA A 63 -1.87 7.22 7.43
C ALA A 63 -3.36 6.90 7.29
N LEU A 64 -3.76 5.64 7.15
CA LEU A 64 -5.17 5.26 7.02
C LEU A 64 -5.80 4.79 8.34
N ASP A 65 -5.01 4.70 9.42
CA ASP A 65 -5.44 4.17 10.72
C ASP A 65 -6.10 2.78 10.59
N VAL A 66 -5.47 1.90 9.81
CA VAL A 66 -5.94 0.53 9.54
C VAL A 66 -4.85 -0.50 9.74
N SER A 67 -5.25 -1.74 10.00
CA SER A 67 -4.31 -2.86 10.12
C SER A 67 -3.78 -3.31 8.76
N VAL A 68 -2.59 -3.92 8.76
CA VAL A 68 -1.96 -4.44 7.53
C VAL A 68 -2.87 -5.43 6.83
N GLU A 69 -3.55 -6.30 7.58
CA GLU A 69 -4.43 -7.35 7.07
C GLU A 69 -5.73 -6.84 6.43
N ASP A 70 -6.14 -5.61 6.76
CA ASP A 70 -7.28 -4.94 6.15
C ASP A 70 -6.89 -4.37 4.78
N LEU A 71 -5.70 -3.75 4.71
CA LEU A 71 -5.24 -3.02 3.53
C LEU A 71 -4.41 -3.86 2.54
N PHE A 72 -3.77 -4.91 3.03
CA PHE A 72 -2.86 -5.76 2.27
C PHE A 72 -3.27 -7.23 2.38
N THR A 73 -3.15 -7.94 1.26
CA THR A 73 -3.28 -9.39 1.22
C THR A 73 -1.88 -10.01 1.17
N PRO A 74 -1.54 -10.96 2.04
CA PRO A 74 -0.31 -11.73 1.89
C PRO A 74 -0.36 -12.50 0.56
N THR A 75 0.65 -12.31 -0.27
CA THR A 75 0.92 -13.08 -1.47
C THR A 75 1.75 -14.28 -1.02
N GLU A 76 1.10 -15.30 -0.47
CA GLU A 76 1.79 -16.57 -0.27
C GLU A 76 2.33 -17.03 -1.63
N ALA A 77 3.62 -17.34 -1.65
CA ALA A 77 4.27 -17.93 -2.80
C ALA A 77 3.64 -19.32 -3.02
N ALA A 78 2.78 -19.43 -4.04
CA ALA A 78 2.39 -20.71 -4.60
C ALA A 78 3.60 -21.42 -5.21
#